data_AF-A0A2W6Q5Q3-F1
#
_entry.id   AF-A0A2W6Q5Q3-F1
#
_cell.length_a   1.000
_cell.length_b   1.000
_cell.length_c   1.000
_cell.angle_alpha   90.00
_cell.angle_beta   90.00
_cell.angle_gamma   90.00
#
_symmetry.space_group_name_H-M   'P 1'
#
loop_
_entity.id
_entity.type
_entity.pdbx_description
1 polymer ?
#
loop_
_entity_poly.entity_id
_entity_poly.type
_entity_poly.pdbx_seq_one_letter_code
_entity_poly.pdbx_strand_id
1 'polypeptide(L)'
;LNDKRARTAQTPGGTGALRVAADFLAKNTSVKRVWVSNPSWPNHKSVFNSAGLEVREYAYYDAENHTLDFDALINSLNEAQAGDVVLFHGCCHNPTGIDPTLEQWQTLAQLSVEKGWLPLFDFAYQGFARGLEEDAEGLRAFAAMHKELIVASSYSKNFGLYNERVGACTLVAADSETVDRAFSQMKA
;
A
#
# COMPACT_ATOMS: atom_id res chain seq x y z
N LEU A 1 16.16 6.13 2.53
CA LEU A 1 16.72 4.81 2.17
C LEU A 1 17.94 5.05 1.29
N ASN A 2 19.16 5.03 1.84
CA ASN A 2 20.39 5.27 1.08
C ASN A 2 20.95 3.99 0.45
N ASP A 3 20.32 2.84 0.70
CA ASP A 3 20.85 1.51 0.39
C ASP A 3 20.54 1.06 -1.05
N LYS A 4 20.06 2.00 -1.90
CA LYS A 4 19.72 1.78 -3.33
C LYS A 4 18.77 0.60 -3.59
N ARG A 5 17.97 0.22 -2.60
CA ARG A 5 17.06 -0.93 -2.63
C ARG A 5 15.65 -0.66 -3.17
N ALA A 6 15.44 0.53 -3.75
CA ALA A 6 14.15 0.96 -4.31
C ALA A 6 14.30 1.30 -5.80
N ARG A 7 13.28 0.96 -6.61
CA ARG A 7 13.16 1.36 -8.01
C ARG A 7 11.75 1.85 -8.28
N THR A 8 11.64 2.90 -9.09
CA THR A 8 10.36 3.58 -9.33
C THR A 8 10.08 3.66 -10.82
N ALA A 9 8.88 3.21 -11.21
CA ALA A 9 8.32 3.42 -12.53
C ALA A 9 7.32 4.57 -12.47
N GLN A 10 7.43 5.54 -13.38
CA GLN A 10 6.35 6.50 -13.62
C GLN A 10 5.15 5.75 -14.21
N THR A 11 3.94 6.11 -13.78
CA THR A 11 2.70 5.44 -14.19
C THR A 11 1.58 6.46 -14.45
N PRO A 12 0.52 6.08 -15.20
CA PRO A 12 -0.63 6.94 -15.50
C PRO A 12 -1.54 7.15 -14.27
N GLY A 13 -1.04 7.88 -13.29
CA GLY A 13 -1.68 8.16 -12.00
C GLY A 13 -1.62 6.98 -11.02
N GLY A 14 -2.13 7.17 -9.80
CA GLY A 14 -2.12 6.13 -8.76
C GLY A 14 -2.84 4.85 -9.17
N THR A 15 -3.94 4.95 -9.92
CA THR A 15 -4.61 3.77 -10.50
C THR A 15 -3.69 2.95 -11.41
N GLY A 16 -2.87 3.63 -12.22
CA GLY A 16 -1.86 2.99 -13.06
C GLY A 16 -0.80 2.29 -12.22
N ALA A 17 -0.34 2.93 -11.15
CA ALA A 17 0.61 2.33 -10.21
C ALA A 17 0.06 1.07 -9.54
N LEU A 18 -1.18 1.11 -9.03
CA LEU A 18 -1.85 -0.06 -8.46
C LEU A 18 -2.00 -1.20 -9.47
N ARG A 19 -2.36 -0.87 -10.71
CA ARG A 19 -2.51 -1.89 -11.76
C ARG A 19 -1.18 -2.53 -12.14
N VAL A 20 -0.13 -1.73 -12.31
CA VAL A 20 1.22 -2.24 -12.57
C VAL A 20 1.70 -3.13 -11.42
N ALA A 21 1.47 -2.73 -10.17
CA ALA A 21 1.76 -3.55 -9.00
C ALA A 21 0.97 -4.87 -9.03
N ALA A 22 -0.33 -4.83 -9.28
CA ALA A 22 -1.19 -6.01 -9.33
C ALA A 22 -0.76 -7.01 -10.42
N ASP A 23 -0.48 -6.52 -11.64
CA ASP A 23 -0.02 -7.37 -12.75
C ASP A 23 1.36 -7.98 -12.46
N PHE A 24 2.28 -7.19 -11.87
CA PHE A 24 3.59 -7.68 -11.43
C PHE A 24 3.45 -8.81 -10.41
N LEU A 25 2.64 -8.60 -9.37
CA LEU A 25 2.42 -9.59 -8.31
C LEU A 25 1.81 -10.87 -8.86
N ALA A 26 0.75 -10.76 -9.67
CA ALA A 26 0.03 -11.91 -10.22
C ALA A 26 0.90 -12.79 -11.14
N LYS A 27 1.81 -12.19 -11.92
CA LYS A 27 2.64 -12.92 -12.89
C LYS A 27 3.95 -13.43 -12.31
N ASN A 28 4.53 -12.73 -11.34
CA ASN A 28 5.93 -12.93 -10.93
C ASN A 28 6.09 -13.42 -9.50
N THR A 29 5.00 -13.57 -8.75
CA THR A 29 5.03 -14.00 -7.35
C THR A 29 4.00 -15.08 -7.07
N SER A 30 4.02 -15.62 -5.85
CA SER A 30 3.01 -16.55 -5.36
C SER A 30 1.74 -15.88 -4.84
N VAL A 31 1.67 -14.54 -4.83
CA VAL A 31 0.52 -13.78 -4.30
C VAL A 31 -0.76 -14.21 -5.00
N LYS A 32 -1.79 -14.49 -4.20
CA LYS A 32 -3.16 -14.78 -4.67
C LYS A 32 -4.21 -13.84 -4.11
N ARG A 33 -3.93 -13.20 -2.96
CA ARG A 33 -4.89 -12.39 -2.21
C ARG A 33 -4.33 -11.01 -1.87
N VAL A 34 -5.20 -10.01 -1.96
CA VAL A 34 -4.97 -8.65 -1.47
C VAL A 34 -6.04 -8.32 -0.44
N TRP A 35 -5.61 -7.91 0.75
CA TRP A 35 -6.47 -7.43 1.82
C TRP A 35 -6.64 -5.92 1.71
N VAL A 36 -7.87 -5.44 1.73
CA VAL A 36 -8.25 -4.02 1.59
C VAL A 36 -9.16 -3.63 2.76
N SER A 37 -9.08 -2.39 3.24
CA SER A 37 -9.94 -1.93 4.34
C SER A 37 -11.43 -2.00 3.97
N ASN A 38 -12.27 -2.25 4.98
CA ASN A 38 -13.70 -2.06 4.89
C ASN A 38 -14.13 -0.85 5.76
N PRO A 39 -14.57 0.26 5.16
CA PRO A 39 -14.65 0.54 3.72
C PRO A 39 -13.29 0.95 3.12
N SER A 40 -13.22 1.02 1.78
CA SER A 40 -12.07 1.57 1.04
C SER A 40 -12.53 2.24 -0.26
N TRP A 41 -11.59 2.74 -1.08
CA TRP A 41 -11.89 3.26 -2.41
C TRP A 41 -12.43 2.12 -3.30
N PRO A 42 -13.65 2.23 -3.87
CA PRO A 42 -14.31 1.10 -4.56
C PRO A 42 -13.50 0.48 -5.69
N ASN A 43 -12.64 1.26 -6.34
CA ASN A 43 -11.86 0.78 -7.48
C ASN A 43 -10.67 -0.11 -7.08
N HIS A 44 -10.28 -0.20 -5.80
CA HIS A 44 -9.29 -1.19 -5.35
C HIS A 44 -9.70 -2.60 -5.77
N LYS A 45 -10.95 -2.98 -5.47
CA LYS A 45 -11.49 -4.30 -5.82
C LYS A 45 -11.40 -4.58 -7.32
N SER A 46 -11.81 -3.60 -8.13
CA SER A 46 -11.77 -3.71 -9.60
C SER A 46 -10.36 -3.87 -10.15
N VAL A 47 -9.40 -3.10 -9.64
CA VAL A 47 -8.00 -3.15 -10.11
C VAL A 47 -7.38 -4.52 -9.83
N PHE A 48 -7.46 -5.01 -8.60
CA PHE A 48 -6.83 -6.28 -8.22
C PHE A 48 -7.53 -7.50 -8.84
N ASN A 49 -8.87 -7.51 -8.89
CA ASN A 49 -9.61 -8.57 -9.57
C ASN A 49 -9.28 -8.62 -11.07
N SER A 50 -9.04 -7.46 -11.71
CA SER A 50 -8.65 -7.42 -13.13
C SER A 50 -7.30 -8.07 -13.42
N ALA A 51 -6.43 -8.18 -12.41
CA ALA A 51 -5.16 -8.90 -12.47
C ALA A 51 -5.29 -10.37 -12.02
N GLY A 52 -6.49 -10.84 -11.66
CA GLY A 52 -6.75 -12.19 -11.18
C GLY A 52 -6.39 -12.43 -9.71
N LEU A 53 -6.24 -11.37 -8.91
CA LEU A 53 -5.99 -11.46 -7.47
C LEU A 53 -7.31 -11.40 -6.70
N GLU A 54 -7.51 -12.33 -5.77
CA GLU A 54 -8.65 -12.32 -4.85
C GLU A 54 -8.56 -11.11 -3.91
N VAL A 55 -9.68 -10.42 -3.70
CA VAL A 55 -9.74 -9.28 -2.76
C VAL A 55 -10.51 -9.67 -1.51
N ARG A 56 -9.81 -9.63 -0.38
CA ARG A 56 -10.34 -9.80 0.98
C ARG A 56 -10.45 -8.45 1.67
N GLU A 57 -11.32 -8.40 2.67
CA GLU A 57 -11.60 -7.17 3.42
C GLU A 57 -11.16 -7.33 4.87
N TYR A 58 -10.56 -6.29 5.45
CA TYR A 58 -10.29 -6.21 6.89
C TYR A 58 -11.09 -5.07 7.52
N ALA A 59 -11.59 -5.26 8.74
CA ALA A 59 -12.32 -4.23 9.46
C ALA A 59 -11.45 -2.98 9.68
N TYR A 60 -12.06 -1.79 9.65
CA TYR A 60 -11.32 -0.53 9.76
C TYR A 60 -12.09 0.55 10.51
N TYR A 61 -13.35 0.77 10.13
CA TYR A 61 -14.13 1.91 10.59
C TYR A 61 -15.12 1.52 11.69
N ASP A 62 -15.00 2.16 12.84
CA ASP A 62 -16.01 2.15 13.89
C ASP A 62 -17.09 3.18 13.55
N ALA A 63 -18.28 2.69 13.18
CA ALA A 63 -19.41 3.55 12.81
C ALA A 63 -20.09 4.22 14.01
N GLU A 64 -19.93 3.71 15.23
CA GLU A 64 -20.52 4.27 16.45
C GLU A 64 -19.66 5.42 16.98
N ASN A 65 -18.33 5.23 17.03
CA ASN A 65 -17.39 6.20 17.57
C ASN A 65 -16.73 7.09 16.50
N HIS A 66 -17.00 6.84 15.21
CA HIS A 66 -16.42 7.55 14.08
C HIS A 66 -14.87 7.56 14.11
N THR A 67 -14.28 6.44 14.52
CA THR A 67 -12.84 6.28 14.72
C THR A 67 -12.33 5.02 14.00
N LEU A 68 -11.04 4.74 14.15
CA LEU A 68 -10.42 3.52 13.68
C LEU A 68 -10.70 2.40 14.69
N ASP A 69 -11.38 1.33 14.26
CA ASP A 69 -11.56 0.12 15.05
C ASP A 69 -10.29 -0.74 14.97
N PHE A 70 -9.30 -0.41 15.79
CA PHE A 70 -7.96 -0.99 15.67
C PHE A 70 -7.96 -2.47 16.10
N ASP A 71 -8.76 -2.82 17.10
CA ASP A 71 -8.86 -4.19 17.56
C ASP A 71 -9.55 -5.07 16.51
N ALA A 72 -10.65 -4.62 15.90
CA ALA A 72 -11.29 -5.37 14.81
C ALA A 72 -10.39 -5.47 13.57
N LEU A 73 -9.61 -4.42 13.28
CA LEU A 73 -8.60 -4.43 12.21
C LEU A 73 -7.56 -5.54 12.45
N ILE A 74 -6.94 -5.57 13.63
CA ILE A 74 -5.93 -6.58 13.99
C ILE A 74 -6.54 -7.98 13.97
N ASN A 75 -7.77 -8.13 14.50
CA ASN A 75 -8.48 -9.41 14.48
C ASN A 75 -8.76 -9.90 13.06
N SER A 76 -9.19 -9.02 12.16
CA SER A 76 -9.42 -9.35 10.75
C SER A 76 -8.12 -9.78 10.06
N LEU A 77 -7.05 -9.02 10.25
CA LEU A 77 -5.76 -9.31 9.61
C LEU A 77 -5.06 -10.54 10.19
N ASN A 78 -5.45 -11.04 11.36
CA ASN A 78 -4.96 -12.33 11.84
C ASN A 78 -5.36 -13.52 10.94
N GLU A 79 -6.39 -13.37 10.09
CA GLU A 79 -6.76 -14.34 9.06
C GLU A 79 -5.85 -14.29 7.81
N ALA A 80 -5.14 -13.18 7.59
CA ALA A 80 -4.24 -13.01 6.46
C ALA A 80 -3.03 -13.95 6.60
N GLN A 81 -2.73 -14.68 5.53
CA GLN A 81 -1.66 -15.68 5.54
C GLN A 81 -0.32 -15.06 5.13
N ALA A 82 0.78 -15.72 5.49
CA ALA A 82 2.09 -15.35 4.98
C ALA A 82 2.10 -15.34 3.44
N GLY A 83 2.65 -14.28 2.86
CA GLY A 83 2.65 -14.01 1.42
C GLY A 83 1.39 -13.35 0.88
N ASP A 84 0.35 -13.14 1.69
CA ASP A 84 -0.77 -12.26 1.28
C ASP A 84 -0.30 -10.81 1.24
N VAL A 85 -0.89 -10.03 0.34
CA VAL A 85 -0.70 -8.58 0.29
C VAL A 85 -1.70 -7.91 1.21
N VAL A 86 -1.26 -6.90 1.96
CA VAL A 86 -2.15 -6.00 2.70
C VAL A 86 -1.98 -4.59 2.15
N LEU A 87 -3.07 -4.03 1.63
CA LEU A 87 -3.10 -2.66 1.14
C LEU A 87 -3.36 -1.71 2.30
N PHE A 88 -2.49 -0.72 2.46
CA PHE A 88 -2.63 0.37 3.42
C PHE A 88 -2.78 1.70 2.68
N HIS A 89 -3.67 2.57 3.17
CA HIS A 89 -3.70 3.96 2.73
C HIS A 89 -2.60 4.70 3.50
N GLY A 90 -1.67 5.36 2.80
CA GLY A 90 -0.53 6.01 3.45
C GLY A 90 -0.91 7.14 4.40
N CYS A 91 -1.95 7.89 4.02
CA CYS A 91 -2.63 8.92 4.80
C CYS A 91 -3.95 9.28 4.11
N CYS A 92 -4.77 10.09 4.77
CA CYS A 92 -6.07 10.54 4.31
C CYS A 92 -6.92 9.39 3.78
N HIS A 93 -7.14 8.37 4.60
CA HIS A 93 -7.88 7.16 4.24
C HIS A 93 -9.16 7.51 3.46
N ASN A 94 -9.38 6.83 2.33
CA ASN A 94 -10.55 7.04 1.49
C ASN A 94 -11.45 5.83 1.64
N PRO A 95 -12.68 5.98 2.17
CA PRO A 95 -13.46 7.23 2.23
C PRO A 95 -13.48 7.95 3.59
N THR A 96 -12.92 7.39 4.65
CA THR A 96 -13.26 7.80 6.03
C THR A 96 -12.53 9.05 6.54
N GLY A 97 -11.36 9.38 5.99
CA GLY A 97 -10.46 10.41 6.51
C GLY A 97 -9.77 10.04 7.84
N ILE A 98 -9.92 8.80 8.30
CA ILE A 98 -9.36 8.33 9.57
C ILE A 98 -8.08 7.57 9.30
N ASP A 99 -6.97 8.04 9.86
CA ASP A 99 -5.65 7.44 9.69
C ASP A 99 -5.14 6.83 11.01
N PRO A 100 -4.36 5.73 10.97
CA PRO A 100 -3.69 5.23 12.16
C PRO A 100 -2.73 6.26 12.75
N THR A 101 -2.60 6.27 14.07
CA THR A 101 -1.52 7.00 14.76
C THR A 101 -0.17 6.38 14.43
N LEU A 102 0.93 7.09 14.69
CA LEU A 102 2.28 6.55 14.49
C LEU A 102 2.51 5.25 15.31
N GLU A 103 2.01 5.18 16.53
CA GLU A 103 2.12 4.00 17.39
C GLU A 103 1.33 2.79 16.82
N GLN A 104 0.14 3.05 16.26
CA GLN A 104 -0.64 2.04 15.55
C GLN A 104 0.09 1.59 14.27
N TRP A 105 0.69 2.51 13.51
CA TRP A 105 1.51 2.17 12.35
C TRP A 105 2.71 1.30 12.70
N GLN A 106 3.41 1.60 13.80
CA GLN A 106 4.52 0.77 14.28
C GLN A 106 4.06 -0.63 14.69
N THR A 107 2.90 -0.73 15.34
CA THR A 107 2.27 -2.00 15.69
C THR A 107 1.92 -2.82 14.43
N LEU A 108 1.32 -2.18 13.42
CA LEU A 108 1.00 -2.82 12.14
C LEU A 108 2.25 -3.26 11.37
N ALA A 109 3.31 -2.44 11.39
CA ALA A 109 4.58 -2.76 10.74
C ALA A 109 5.21 -4.02 11.37
N GLN A 110 5.25 -4.10 12.70
CA GLN A 110 5.73 -5.26 13.44
C GLN A 110 4.89 -6.51 13.13
N LEU A 111 3.57 -6.42 13.23
CA LEU A 111 2.68 -7.54 12.94
C LEU A 111 2.81 -8.03 11.49
N SER A 112 2.97 -7.11 10.55
CA SER A 112 3.16 -7.42 9.13
C SER A 112 4.47 -8.19 8.88
N VAL A 113 5.55 -7.86 9.59
CA VAL A 113 6.81 -8.64 9.55
C VAL A 113 6.59 -10.03 10.15
N GLU A 114 5.99 -10.11 11.34
CA GLU A 114 5.76 -11.38 12.05
C GLU A 114 4.90 -12.37 11.26
N LYS A 115 3.88 -11.85 10.57
CA LYS A 115 2.95 -12.64 9.77
C LYS A 115 3.44 -12.87 8.33
N GLY A 116 4.52 -12.20 7.91
CA GLY A 116 5.09 -12.32 6.57
C GLY A 116 4.18 -11.80 5.47
N TRP A 117 3.46 -10.70 5.72
CA TRP A 117 2.66 -10.03 4.68
C TRP A 117 3.56 -9.20 3.77
N LEU A 118 3.10 -8.96 2.54
CA LEU A 118 3.71 -7.97 1.64
C LEU A 118 2.91 -6.65 1.73
N PRO A 119 3.47 -5.57 2.30
CA PRO A 119 2.79 -4.29 2.38
C PRO A 119 2.69 -3.62 1.00
N LEU A 120 1.50 -3.15 0.64
CA LEU A 120 1.26 -2.27 -0.49
C LEU A 120 0.66 -0.96 0.02
N PHE A 121 1.36 0.15 -0.15
CA PHE A 121 0.85 1.47 0.22
C PHE A 121 0.21 2.19 -0.97
N ASP A 122 -1.09 2.51 -0.90
CA ASP A 122 -1.70 3.54 -1.76
C ASP A 122 -1.48 4.91 -1.11
N PHE A 123 -0.71 5.76 -1.78
CA PHE A 123 -0.28 7.06 -1.28
C PHE A 123 -0.72 8.20 -2.21
N ALA A 124 -2.04 8.40 -2.32
CA ALA A 124 -2.62 9.39 -3.23
C ALA A 124 -2.73 10.83 -2.69
N TYR A 125 -2.53 11.04 -1.38
CA TYR A 125 -2.90 12.29 -0.68
C TYR A 125 -1.75 12.91 0.14
N GLN A 126 -0.49 12.62 -0.18
CA GLN A 126 0.66 13.19 0.55
C GLN A 126 0.60 14.71 0.61
N GLY A 127 0.58 15.25 1.83
CA GLY A 127 0.51 16.67 2.14
C GLY A 127 -0.90 17.17 2.51
N PHE A 128 -1.93 16.32 2.53
CA PHE A 128 -3.31 16.73 2.85
C PHE A 128 -3.73 16.44 4.29
N ALA A 129 -3.02 15.59 5.04
CA ALA A 129 -3.36 15.32 6.44
C ALA A 129 -2.69 16.34 7.36
N ARG A 130 -1.37 16.23 7.54
CA ARG A 130 -0.58 17.09 8.45
C ARG A 130 0.56 17.80 7.71
N GLY A 131 1.18 17.14 6.74
CA GLY A 131 2.30 17.68 5.98
C GLY A 131 3.01 16.61 5.16
N LEU A 132 3.88 17.01 4.24
CA LEU A 132 4.53 16.06 3.32
C LEU A 132 5.35 14.99 4.04
N GLU A 133 6.00 15.36 5.14
CA GLU A 133 6.88 14.47 5.90
C GLU A 133 6.09 13.64 6.91
N GLU A 134 5.15 14.28 7.60
CA GLU A 134 4.27 13.71 8.61
C GLU A 134 3.33 12.67 8.01
N ASP A 135 2.79 12.93 6.82
CA ASP A 135 1.90 12.01 6.11
C ASP A 135 2.65 10.73 5.69
N ALA A 136 3.98 10.78 5.58
CA ALA A 136 4.82 9.64 5.21
C ALA A 136 5.33 8.83 6.42
N GLU A 137 4.97 9.20 7.65
CA GLU A 137 5.44 8.53 8.88
C GLU A 137 5.06 7.04 8.89
N GLY A 138 3.82 6.69 8.55
CA GLY A 138 3.36 5.29 8.51
C GLY A 138 4.11 4.44 7.49
N LEU A 139 4.29 4.97 6.26
CA LEU A 139 5.11 4.33 5.24
C LEU A 139 6.56 4.14 5.70
N ARG A 140 7.15 5.14 6.36
CA ARG A 140 8.54 5.10 6.84
C ARG A 140 8.70 4.09 7.98
N ALA A 141 7.71 3.94 8.86
CA ALA A 141 7.69 2.91 9.89
C ALA A 141 7.74 1.50 9.27
N PHE A 142 6.92 1.23 8.26
CA PHE A 142 6.99 -0.03 7.50
C PHE A 142 8.33 -0.21 6.80
N ALA A 143 8.81 0.81 6.09
CA ALA A 143 10.06 0.74 5.35
C ALA A 143 11.28 0.48 6.24
N ALA A 144 11.26 0.90 7.51
CA ALA A 144 12.34 0.64 8.46
C ALA A 144 12.44 -0.85 8.86
N MET A 145 11.33 -1.59 8.80
CA MET A 145 11.24 -2.98 9.28
C MET A 145 11.20 -3.99 8.13
N HIS A 146 10.67 -3.59 6.98
CA HIS A 146 10.44 -4.47 5.85
C HIS A 146 11.60 -4.48 4.85
N LYS A 147 11.98 -5.70 4.46
CA LYS A 147 12.85 -5.92 3.29
C LYS A 147 12.11 -5.54 2.00
N GLU A 148 10.83 -5.90 1.89
CA GLU A 148 10.05 -5.79 0.66
C GLU A 148 8.76 -5.00 0.92
N LEU A 149 8.44 -4.06 0.03
CA LEU A 149 7.14 -3.37 0.00
C LEU A 149 6.93 -2.72 -1.37
N ILE A 150 5.68 -2.36 -1.65
CA ILE A 150 5.29 -1.61 -2.86
C ILE A 150 4.59 -0.32 -2.45
N VAL A 151 4.86 0.77 -3.17
CA VAL A 151 4.15 2.04 -3.01
C VAL A 151 3.56 2.48 -4.34
N ALA A 152 2.24 2.63 -4.38
CA ALA A 152 1.50 3.24 -5.47
C ALA A 152 1.14 4.68 -5.09
N SER A 153 1.91 5.66 -5.57
CA SER A 153 1.68 7.07 -5.26
C SER A 153 1.00 7.81 -6.41
N SER A 154 0.25 8.88 -6.09
CA SER A 154 -0.40 9.74 -7.07
C SER A 154 -0.06 11.21 -6.84
N TYR A 155 0.16 11.93 -7.94
CA TYR A 155 0.34 13.37 -7.93
C TYR A 155 -0.89 14.14 -8.43
N SER A 156 -2.02 13.44 -8.62
CA SER A 156 -3.23 14.04 -9.15
C SER A 156 -3.82 15.10 -8.23
N LYS A 157 -3.75 14.91 -6.90
CA LYS A 157 -4.39 15.78 -5.91
C LYS A 157 -3.44 16.87 -5.44
N ASN A 158 -2.27 16.49 -4.95
CA ASN A 158 -1.30 17.41 -4.35
C ASN A 158 -0.66 18.38 -5.35
N PHE A 159 -0.60 18.04 -6.64
CA PHE A 159 -0.20 18.97 -7.71
C PHE A 159 -1.37 19.48 -8.57
N GLY A 160 -2.60 19.03 -8.31
CA GLY A 160 -3.75 19.35 -9.16
C GLY A 160 -3.67 18.77 -10.59
N LEU A 161 -2.77 17.81 -10.84
CA LEU A 161 -2.52 17.18 -12.15
C LEU A 161 -3.44 15.98 -12.39
N TYR A 162 -4.75 16.17 -12.21
CA TYR A 162 -5.74 15.09 -12.25
C TYR A 162 -5.77 14.36 -13.61
N ASN A 163 -5.89 15.13 -14.69
CA ASN A 163 -6.05 14.64 -16.06
C ASN A 163 -4.71 14.32 -16.75
N GLU A 164 -3.59 14.84 -16.25
CA GLU A 164 -2.25 14.54 -16.77
C GLU A 164 -1.73 13.16 -16.33
N ARG A 165 -2.47 12.48 -15.45
CA ARG A 165 -2.21 11.08 -15.06
C ARG A 165 -0.79 10.89 -14.53
N VAL A 166 -0.39 11.69 -13.55
CA VAL A 166 0.95 11.60 -12.96
C VAL A 166 0.92 10.75 -11.67
N GLY A 167 1.65 9.63 -11.67
CA GLY A 167 1.80 8.73 -10.53
C GLY A 167 3.07 7.90 -10.62
N ALA A 168 3.32 7.08 -9.60
CA ALA A 168 4.51 6.23 -9.53
C ALA A 168 4.22 4.90 -8.83
N CYS A 169 4.81 3.83 -9.35
CA CYS A 169 4.91 2.54 -8.67
C CYS A 169 6.36 2.36 -8.22
N THR A 170 6.59 2.38 -6.90
CA THR A 170 7.90 2.15 -6.29
C THR A 170 7.95 0.75 -5.71
N LEU A 171 8.87 -0.06 -6.20
CA LEU A 171 9.19 -1.38 -5.68
C LEU A 171 10.41 -1.29 -4.78
N VAL A 172 10.32 -1.90 -3.61
CA VAL A 172 11.41 -2.01 -2.65
C VAL A 172 11.71 -3.48 -2.40
N ALA A 173 12.99 -3.85 -2.38
CA ALA A 173 13.44 -5.20 -2.03
C ALA A 173 14.57 -5.17 -0.99
N ALA A 174 15.08 -6.34 -0.61
CA ALA A 174 16.10 -6.47 0.43
C ALA A 174 17.42 -5.75 0.09
N ASP A 175 17.79 -5.75 -1.19
CA ASP A 175 19.05 -5.19 -1.70
C ASP A 175 18.91 -4.71 -3.15
N SER A 176 19.98 -4.10 -3.66
CA SER A 176 20.02 -3.51 -5.01
C SER A 176 19.89 -4.56 -6.13
N GLU A 177 20.50 -5.74 -5.99
CA GLU A 177 20.41 -6.79 -7.01
C GLU A 177 18.99 -7.31 -7.13
N THR A 178 18.38 -7.62 -5.99
CA THR A 178 17.03 -8.18 -5.92
C THR A 178 16.02 -7.20 -6.49
N VAL A 179 16.11 -5.91 -6.13
CA VAL A 179 15.18 -4.90 -6.67
C VAL A 179 15.39 -4.66 -8.15
N ASP A 180 16.63 -4.70 -8.66
CA ASP A 180 16.90 -4.54 -10.10
C ASP A 180 16.30 -5.69 -10.92
N ARG A 181 16.51 -6.92 -10.45
CA ARG A 181 15.94 -8.11 -11.09
C ARG A 181 14.42 -8.09 -11.04
N ALA A 182 13.81 -7.81 -9.89
CA ALA A 182 12.35 -7.74 -9.77
C ALA A 182 11.77 -6.60 -10.63
N PHE A 183 12.39 -5.41 -10.60
CA PHE A 183 11.94 -4.25 -11.35
C PHE A 183 12.06 -4.42 -12.87
N SER A 184 12.96 -5.29 -13.35
CA SER A 184 13.03 -5.65 -14.78
C SER A 184 11.74 -6.28 -15.29
N GLN A 185 10.99 -6.98 -14.42
CA GLN A 185 9.70 -7.61 -14.76
C GLN A 185 8.51 -6.65 -14.64
N MET A 186 8.69 -5.51 -13.98
CA MET A 186 7.65 -4.49 -13.81
C MET A 186 7.54 -3.57 -15.05
N LYS A 187 8.57 -3.56 -15.90
CA LYS A 187 8.62 -2.80 -17.16
C LYS A 187 8.12 -3.60 -18.37
N ALA A 188 7.86 -4.91 -18.21
CA ALA A 188 7.48 -5.84 -19.27
C ALA A 188 5.96 -6.01 -19.35
#